data_AF-A0AA51YAA3-F1
#
_entry.id   AF-A0AA51YAA3-F1
#
_cell.length_a   1.000
_cell.length_b   1.000
_cell.length_c   1.000
_cell.angle_alpha   90.00
_cell.angle_beta   90.00
_cell.angle_gamma   90.00
#
_symmetry.space_group_name_H-M   'P 1'
#
loop_
_entity.id
_entity.type
_entity.pdbx_description
1 polymer ?
#
loop_
_entity_poly.entity_id
_entity_poly.type
_entity_poly.pdbx_seq_one_letter_code
_entity_poly.pdbx_strand_id
1 'polypeptide(L)'
;MPDRLSPRLGACIAIALFGLACSDVAVGQQPSGSEQMLIDIDALIVGTEVTTRCALFDSSLQYLTPLEQVGATLRLQEIVVAASSLVEDMPDRVARMHADAAEIECGNSDLVPYMDFSRQIARDMIDIALVAWRSIDIDRCNYFADDGFMVAVDRAREAAEQASVEGEANRVAYIEQGAAMWVEIFNDNCRNLQFEPVETVPGQIALALPTE
;
A
#
# COMPACT_ATOMS: atom_id res chain seq x y z
N MET A 1 18.47 -38.49 62.98
CA MET A 1 18.79 -37.38 63.89
C MET A 1 20.08 -36.72 63.41
N PRO A 2 20.16 -35.39 63.48
CA PRO A 2 20.65 -34.55 62.39
C PRO A 2 21.99 -33.86 62.71
N ASP A 3 22.42 -33.02 61.75
CA ASP A 3 23.21 -31.79 61.91
C ASP A 3 24.60 -31.68 61.25
N ARG A 4 24.62 -30.75 60.27
CA ARG A 4 25.59 -29.64 60.04
C ARG A 4 26.74 -29.80 59.02
N LEU A 5 26.47 -29.26 57.83
CA LEU A 5 27.11 -28.10 57.15
C LEU A 5 28.64 -27.85 57.27
N SER A 6 29.32 -28.00 56.11
CA SER A 6 30.34 -27.13 55.43
C SER A 6 31.66 -26.78 56.17
N PRO A 7 32.79 -26.35 55.52
CA PRO A 7 33.08 -26.08 54.10
C PRO A 7 34.47 -26.58 53.57
N ARG A 8 34.69 -26.45 52.24
CA ARG A 8 35.96 -26.20 51.50
C ARG A 8 37.21 -27.08 51.68
N LEU A 9 37.63 -27.74 50.58
CA LEU A 9 38.99 -27.87 49.99
C LEU A 9 38.95 -29.07 49.00
N GLY A 10 39.48 -29.05 47.78
CA GLY A 10 40.35 -28.10 47.12
C GLY A 10 40.27 -28.23 45.60
N ALA A 11 40.89 -27.25 44.97
CA ALA A 11 40.91 -26.96 43.54
C ALA A 11 41.81 -27.89 42.72
N CYS A 12 41.56 -27.88 41.40
CA CYS A 12 42.51 -27.74 40.27
C CYS A 12 41.93 -28.50 39.06
N ILE A 13 41.25 -27.84 38.11
CA ILE A 13 41.78 -27.02 37.00
C ILE A 13 42.58 -27.85 35.99
N ALA A 14 41.89 -28.20 34.89
CA ALA A 14 42.28 -28.14 33.48
C ALA A 14 41.12 -28.86 32.72
N ILE A 15 40.52 -28.39 31.64
CA ILE A 15 41.09 -27.99 30.35
C ILE A 15 40.09 -27.05 29.65
N ALA A 16 40.64 -26.08 28.93
CA ALA A 16 39.97 -25.09 28.11
C ALA A 16 39.11 -25.67 26.98
N LEU A 17 37.96 -25.04 26.71
CA LEU A 17 37.52 -24.71 25.36
C LEU A 17 36.64 -23.46 25.41
N PHE A 18 37.20 -22.40 24.82
CA PHE A 18 36.57 -21.15 24.45
C PHE A 18 35.43 -21.41 23.45
N GLY A 19 34.37 -20.60 23.50
CA GLY A 19 33.62 -20.25 22.29
C GLY A 19 32.12 -20.47 22.35
N LEU A 20 31.44 -19.41 22.78
CA LEU A 20 30.10 -18.97 22.35
C LEU A 20 28.90 -19.84 22.75
N ALA A 21 28.27 -19.36 23.81
CA ALA A 21 26.84 -19.45 24.02
C ALA A 21 26.09 -19.31 22.69
N CYS A 22 25.19 -20.25 22.41
CA CYS A 22 24.13 -20.06 21.45
C CYS A 22 23.33 -18.84 21.90
N SER A 23 23.60 -17.71 21.26
CA SER A 23 22.57 -16.69 21.08
C SER A 23 21.49 -17.36 20.25
N ASP A 24 20.37 -17.73 20.89
CA ASP A 24 19.09 -17.85 20.22
C ASP A 24 18.76 -16.47 19.65
N VAL A 25 19.33 -16.15 18.50
CA VAL A 25 18.75 -15.15 17.62
C VAL A 25 17.52 -15.85 17.07
N ALA A 26 16.35 -15.49 17.62
CA ALA A 26 15.09 -15.72 16.95
C ALA A 26 15.21 -15.10 15.56
N VAL A 27 15.52 -15.94 14.56
CA VAL A 27 15.43 -15.57 13.16
C VAL A 27 13.96 -15.34 12.93
N GLY A 28 13.54 -14.07 12.94
CA GLY A 28 12.19 -13.67 12.59
C GLY A 28 11.87 -14.29 11.23
N GLN A 29 10.95 -15.26 11.21
CA GLN A 29 10.42 -15.77 9.95
C GLN A 29 9.82 -14.58 9.23
N GLN A 30 10.38 -14.23 8.06
CA GLN A 30 9.73 -13.29 7.18
C GLN A 30 8.35 -13.86 6.82
N PRO A 31 7.30 -13.03 6.86
CA PRO A 31 5.96 -13.49 6.52
C PRO A 31 5.94 -14.11 5.13
N SER A 32 5.11 -15.14 4.92
CA SER A 32 4.89 -15.66 3.57
C SER A 32 4.31 -14.56 2.69
N GLY A 33 4.43 -14.68 1.35
CA GLY A 33 3.89 -13.65 0.45
C GLY A 33 2.40 -13.36 0.67
N SER A 34 1.61 -14.38 1.01
CA SER A 34 0.20 -14.25 1.38
C SER A 34 -0.03 -13.58 2.74
N GLU A 35 0.87 -13.78 3.71
CA GLU A 35 0.80 -13.14 5.02
C GLU A 35 1.15 -11.66 4.93
N GLN A 36 2.17 -11.31 4.13
CA GLN A 36 2.48 -9.91 3.85
C GLN A 36 1.31 -9.20 3.15
N MET A 37 0.65 -9.86 2.18
CA MET A 37 -0.55 -9.28 1.54
C MET A 37 -1.66 -8.99 2.55
N LEU A 38 -1.89 -9.88 3.53
CA LEU A 38 -2.89 -9.66 4.56
C LEU A 38 -2.52 -8.50 5.50
N ILE A 39 -1.23 -8.35 5.83
CA ILE A 39 -0.73 -7.20 6.61
C ILE A 39 -0.94 -5.90 5.83
N ASP A 40 -0.62 -5.88 4.54
CA ASP A 40 -0.78 -4.71 3.69
C ASP A 40 -2.26 -4.34 3.52
N ILE A 41 -3.14 -5.34 3.35
CA ILE A 41 -4.60 -5.16 3.29
C ILE A 41 -5.11 -4.52 4.58
N ASP A 42 -4.76 -5.10 5.74
CA ASP A 42 -5.17 -4.57 7.05
C ASP A 42 -4.71 -3.12 7.21
N ALA A 43 -3.45 -2.85 6.86
CA ALA A 43 -2.88 -1.52 7.01
C ALA A 43 -3.56 -0.48 6.12
N LEU A 44 -3.90 -0.84 4.88
CA LEU A 44 -4.65 0.02 3.96
C LEU A 44 -6.11 0.20 4.38
N ILE A 45 -6.76 -0.84 4.91
CA ILE A 45 -8.12 -0.74 5.46
C ILE A 45 -8.13 0.25 6.62
N VAL A 46 -7.23 0.11 7.60
CA VAL A 46 -7.10 1.07 8.71
C VAL A 46 -6.84 2.48 8.18
N GLY A 47 -5.89 2.62 7.25
CA GLY A 47 -5.55 3.89 6.60
C GLY A 47 -6.75 4.62 5.99
N THR A 48 -7.53 3.90 5.21
CA THR A 48 -8.63 4.46 4.41
C THR A 48 -9.93 4.61 5.20
N GLU A 49 -10.29 3.63 6.03
CA GLU A 49 -11.49 3.66 6.88
C GLU A 49 -11.42 4.82 7.89
N VAL A 50 -10.29 4.93 8.59
CA VAL A 50 -10.10 5.97 9.61
C VAL A 50 -10.02 7.35 8.97
N THR A 51 -9.32 7.51 7.84
CA THR A 51 -9.31 8.79 7.09
C THR A 51 -10.73 9.23 6.76
N THR A 52 -11.55 8.34 6.19
CA THR A 52 -12.92 8.65 5.75
C THR A 52 -13.77 9.19 6.90
N ARG A 53 -13.63 8.61 8.09
CA ARG A 53 -14.43 8.98 9.26
C ARG A 53 -13.88 10.21 9.99
N CYS A 54 -12.56 10.34 10.10
CA CYS A 54 -11.92 11.24 11.05
C CYS A 54 -11.41 12.55 10.43
N ALA A 55 -11.03 12.56 9.15
CA ALA A 55 -10.28 13.67 8.54
C ALA A 55 -11.00 15.03 8.56
N LEU A 56 -12.34 15.05 8.69
CA LEU A 56 -13.12 16.28 8.74
C LEU A 56 -13.19 16.93 10.13
N PHE A 57 -12.92 16.18 11.20
CA PHE A 57 -13.21 16.64 12.57
C PHE A 57 -12.02 16.48 13.53
N ASP A 58 -11.04 15.67 13.17
CA ASP A 58 -9.78 15.56 13.90
C ASP A 58 -8.63 16.18 13.11
N SER A 59 -7.84 17.00 13.81
CA SER A 59 -6.65 17.65 13.27
C SER A 59 -5.39 17.27 14.03
N SER A 60 -5.47 16.30 14.95
CA SER A 60 -4.32 15.85 15.74
C SER A 60 -3.37 14.96 14.93
N LEU A 61 -3.88 14.33 13.86
CA LEU A 61 -3.12 13.56 12.89
C LEU A 61 -3.17 14.18 11.50
N GLN A 62 -2.18 13.84 10.68
CA GLN A 62 -2.23 14.08 9.25
C GLN A 62 -2.87 12.87 8.57
N TYR A 63 -4.16 12.96 8.30
CA TYR A 63 -4.89 11.96 7.52
C TYR A 63 -4.49 12.00 6.03
N LEU A 64 -4.99 11.03 5.25
CA LEU A 64 -4.79 11.05 3.80
C LEU A 64 -5.57 12.20 3.17
N THR A 65 -4.99 12.84 2.16
CA THR A 65 -5.75 13.75 1.28
C THR A 65 -6.80 12.97 0.48
N PRO A 66 -7.84 13.61 -0.09
CA PRO A 66 -8.82 12.91 -0.92
C PRO A 66 -8.19 12.12 -2.08
N LEU A 67 -7.17 12.68 -2.73
CA LEU A 67 -6.44 11.99 -3.79
C LEU A 67 -5.63 10.79 -3.27
N GLU A 68 -4.95 10.95 -2.12
CA GLU A 68 -4.24 9.85 -1.47
C GLU A 68 -5.20 8.74 -1.02
N GLN A 69 -6.40 9.08 -0.56
CA GLN A 69 -7.42 8.09 -0.22
C GLN A 69 -7.81 7.25 -1.45
N VAL A 70 -8.06 7.88 -2.60
CA VAL A 70 -8.35 7.15 -3.85
C VAL A 70 -7.20 6.24 -4.24
N GLY A 71 -5.95 6.72 -4.20
CA GLY A 71 -4.76 5.91 -4.50
C GLY A 71 -4.62 4.69 -3.57
N ALA A 72 -4.82 4.88 -2.26
CA ALA A 72 -4.77 3.78 -1.29
C ALA A 72 -5.89 2.76 -1.50
N THR A 73 -7.12 3.22 -1.79
CA THR A 73 -8.26 2.34 -2.08
C THR A 73 -8.05 1.53 -3.36
N LEU A 74 -7.51 2.13 -4.42
CA LEU A 74 -7.14 1.42 -5.66
C LEU A 74 -6.15 0.30 -5.37
N ARG A 75 -5.09 0.58 -4.61
CA ARG A 75 -4.11 -0.45 -4.25
C ARG A 75 -4.73 -1.55 -3.40
N LEU A 76 -5.57 -1.19 -2.43
CA LEU A 76 -6.27 -2.17 -1.59
C LEU A 76 -7.09 -3.14 -2.46
N GLN A 77 -7.83 -2.64 -3.45
CA GLN A 77 -8.60 -3.47 -4.37
C GLN A 77 -7.69 -4.43 -5.16
N GLU A 78 -6.56 -3.96 -5.69
CA GLU A 78 -5.60 -4.82 -6.41
C GLU A 78 -5.07 -5.95 -5.52
N ILE A 79 -4.66 -5.63 -4.28
CA ILE A 79 -4.10 -6.62 -3.35
C ILE A 79 -5.18 -7.62 -2.92
N VAL A 80 -6.41 -7.17 -2.65
CA VAL A 80 -7.54 -8.06 -2.29
C VAL A 80 -7.86 -9.02 -3.43
N VAL A 81 -7.89 -8.55 -4.67
CA VAL A 81 -8.10 -9.42 -5.85
C VAL A 81 -6.99 -10.46 -5.98
N ALA A 82 -5.72 -10.04 -5.84
CA ALA A 82 -4.60 -10.96 -5.90
C ALA A 82 -4.64 -12.01 -4.76
N ALA A 83 -4.92 -11.56 -3.53
CA ALA A 83 -4.98 -12.40 -2.34
C ALA A 83 -6.16 -13.39 -2.36
N SER A 84 -7.27 -13.04 -3.02
CA SER A 84 -8.46 -13.91 -3.13
C SER A 84 -8.18 -15.25 -3.84
N SER A 85 -7.10 -15.32 -4.63
CA SER A 85 -6.65 -16.57 -5.26
C SER A 85 -5.77 -17.45 -4.37
N LEU A 86 -5.27 -16.90 -3.26
CA LEU A 86 -4.25 -17.52 -2.41
C LEU A 86 -4.73 -17.80 -0.98
N VAL A 87 -5.79 -17.13 -0.54
CA VAL A 87 -6.26 -17.16 0.84
C VAL A 87 -7.76 -17.42 0.86
N GLU A 88 -8.14 -18.47 1.60
CA GLU A 88 -9.54 -18.84 1.81
C GLU A 88 -10.30 -17.77 2.61
N ASP A 89 -11.58 -17.61 2.27
CA ASP A 89 -12.53 -16.70 2.92
C ASP A 89 -12.05 -15.23 2.97
N MET A 90 -11.38 -14.78 1.90
CA MET A 90 -10.91 -13.39 1.78
C MET A 90 -12.00 -12.35 2.06
N PRO A 91 -13.24 -12.48 1.53
CA PRO A 91 -14.29 -11.51 1.82
C PRO A 91 -14.61 -11.39 3.32
N ASP A 92 -14.67 -12.51 4.04
CA ASP A 92 -14.95 -12.53 5.49
C ASP A 92 -13.79 -11.96 6.30
N ARG A 93 -12.54 -12.18 5.85
CA ARG A 93 -11.35 -11.59 6.46
C ARG A 93 -11.34 -10.07 6.31
N VAL A 94 -11.55 -9.57 5.09
CA VAL A 94 -11.64 -8.14 4.79
C VAL A 94 -12.76 -7.49 5.59
N ALA A 95 -13.94 -8.14 5.67
CA ALA A 95 -15.07 -7.63 6.46
C ALA A 95 -14.72 -7.47 7.95
N ARG A 96 -13.97 -8.41 8.54
CA ARG A 96 -13.48 -8.29 9.93
C ARG A 96 -12.47 -7.16 10.09
N MET A 97 -11.51 -7.02 9.16
CA MET A 97 -10.54 -5.93 9.19
C MET A 97 -11.21 -4.56 9.14
N HIS A 98 -12.27 -4.39 8.33
CA HIS A 98 -13.07 -3.16 8.34
C HIS A 98 -13.78 -2.93 9.67
N ALA A 99 -14.36 -3.97 10.27
CA ALA A 99 -15.00 -3.86 11.58
C ALA A 99 -13.99 -3.43 12.67
N ASP A 100 -12.81 -4.06 12.68
CA ASP A 100 -11.73 -3.74 13.63
C ASP A 100 -11.23 -2.31 13.42
N ALA A 101 -11.04 -1.87 12.17
CA ALA A 101 -10.62 -0.50 11.84
C ALA A 101 -11.65 0.56 12.26
N ALA A 102 -12.95 0.25 12.18
CA ALA A 102 -14.02 1.15 12.58
C ALA A 102 -14.04 1.43 14.10
N GLU A 103 -13.49 0.52 14.90
CA GLU A 103 -13.41 0.65 16.37
C GLU A 103 -12.25 1.53 16.85
N ILE A 104 -11.24 1.80 16.01
CA ILE A 104 -10.08 2.61 16.39
C ILE A 104 -10.53 4.06 16.63
N GLU A 105 -10.05 4.73 17.68
CA GLU A 105 -10.41 6.13 17.95
C GLU A 105 -9.69 7.11 17.00
N CYS A 106 -10.40 8.15 16.54
CA CYS A 106 -9.77 9.25 15.80
C CYS A 106 -8.72 9.93 16.68
N GLY A 107 -7.60 10.35 16.08
CA GLY A 107 -6.52 11.02 16.80
C GLY A 107 -5.60 10.10 17.61
N ASN A 108 -5.82 8.78 17.59
CA ASN A 108 -4.91 7.82 18.22
C ASN A 108 -3.54 7.84 17.51
N SER A 109 -2.45 8.12 18.24
CA SER A 109 -1.09 8.17 17.67
C SER A 109 -0.63 6.85 17.05
N ASP A 110 -1.22 5.72 17.45
CA ASP A 110 -0.92 4.40 16.86
C ASP A 110 -1.39 4.28 15.41
N LEU A 111 -2.21 5.22 14.92
CA LEU A 111 -2.64 5.32 13.53
C LEU A 111 -1.54 5.88 12.60
N VAL A 112 -0.52 6.55 13.14
CA VAL A 112 0.51 7.22 12.32
C VAL A 112 1.19 6.26 11.33
N PRO A 113 1.66 5.06 11.72
CA PRO A 113 2.26 4.12 10.78
C PRO A 113 1.32 3.70 9.65
N TYR A 114 0.03 3.56 9.93
CA TYR A 114 -0.99 3.20 8.94
C TYR A 114 -1.24 4.34 7.95
N MET A 115 -1.27 5.59 8.43
CA MET A 115 -1.37 6.77 7.57
C MET A 115 -0.14 6.92 6.68
N ASP A 116 1.07 6.74 7.23
CA ASP A 116 2.32 6.88 6.49
C ASP A 116 2.46 5.79 5.43
N PHE A 117 2.16 4.54 5.77
CA PHE A 117 2.14 3.43 4.82
C PHE A 117 1.11 3.67 3.70
N SER A 118 -0.13 3.99 4.06
CA SER A 118 -1.19 4.21 3.08
C SER A 118 -0.89 5.39 2.17
N ARG A 119 -0.27 6.45 2.71
CA ARG A 119 0.17 7.61 1.95
C ARG A 119 1.26 7.25 0.95
N GLN A 120 2.26 6.48 1.37
CA GLN A 120 3.32 6.03 0.48
C GLN A 120 2.74 5.22 -0.68
N ILE A 121 1.92 4.22 -0.36
CA ILE A 121 1.24 3.39 -1.35
C ILE A 121 0.38 4.22 -2.29
N ALA A 122 -0.40 5.16 -1.76
CA ALA A 122 -1.22 6.04 -2.56
C ALA A 122 -0.41 6.87 -3.54
N ARG A 123 0.73 7.43 -3.08
CA ARG A 123 1.64 8.19 -3.93
C ARG A 123 2.24 7.34 -5.04
N ASP A 124 2.57 6.09 -4.77
CA ASP A 124 3.03 5.16 -5.81
C ASP A 124 1.95 4.95 -6.88
N MET A 125 0.68 4.77 -6.47
CA MET A 125 -0.46 4.63 -7.41
C MET A 125 -0.71 5.91 -8.22
N ILE A 126 -0.63 7.08 -7.57
CA ILE A 126 -0.74 8.38 -8.25
C ILE A 126 0.39 8.54 -9.26
N ASP A 127 1.64 8.26 -8.87
CA ASP A 127 2.80 8.37 -9.76
C ASP A 127 2.67 7.41 -10.96
N ILE A 128 2.21 6.17 -10.75
CA ILE A 128 1.93 5.21 -11.83
C ILE A 128 0.93 5.80 -12.83
N ALA A 129 -0.20 6.31 -12.33
CA ALA A 129 -1.24 6.90 -13.17
C ALA A 129 -0.73 8.12 -13.95
N LEU A 130 0.00 9.03 -13.29
CA LEU A 130 0.53 10.22 -13.94
C LEU A 130 1.59 9.88 -14.99
N VAL A 131 2.50 8.94 -14.70
CA VAL A 131 3.48 8.47 -15.70
C VAL A 131 2.78 7.81 -16.89
N ALA A 132 1.72 7.04 -16.65
CA ALA A 132 0.93 6.44 -17.73
C ALA A 132 0.30 7.53 -18.62
N TRP A 133 -0.31 8.56 -18.03
CA TRP A 133 -0.94 9.65 -18.79
C TRP A 133 -0.01 10.44 -19.69
N ARG A 134 1.30 10.44 -19.44
CA ARG A 134 2.29 11.03 -20.37
C ARG A 134 2.40 10.28 -21.70
N SER A 135 2.03 9.00 -21.69
CA SER A 135 2.39 8.05 -22.75
C SER A 135 1.18 7.38 -23.41
N ILE A 136 -0.02 7.51 -22.84
CA ILE A 136 -1.27 7.01 -23.45
C ILE A 136 -1.62 7.83 -24.69
N ASP A 137 -1.84 7.15 -25.83
CA ASP A 137 -2.19 7.78 -27.12
C ASP A 137 -3.71 7.96 -27.23
N ILE A 138 -4.22 9.15 -26.87
CA ILE A 138 -5.65 9.46 -26.85
C ILE A 138 -6.21 9.70 -28.26
N ASP A 139 -5.42 10.29 -29.15
CA ASP A 139 -5.89 10.84 -30.43
C ASP A 139 -6.37 9.76 -31.42
N ARG A 140 -6.09 8.49 -31.13
CA ARG A 140 -6.42 7.34 -31.98
C ARG A 140 -7.49 6.42 -31.40
N CYS A 141 -8.04 6.76 -30.23
CA CYS A 141 -8.91 5.90 -29.46
C CYS A 141 -10.38 6.35 -29.48
N ASN A 142 -11.30 5.38 -29.41
CA ASN A 142 -12.75 5.60 -29.30
C ASN A 142 -13.21 5.91 -27.87
N TYR A 143 -12.29 6.09 -26.91
CA TYR A 143 -12.57 6.12 -25.47
C TYR A 143 -13.49 7.23 -24.98
N PHE A 144 -13.81 8.22 -25.81
CA PHE A 144 -14.29 9.50 -25.35
C PHE A 144 -15.61 9.91 -26.01
N ALA A 145 -16.69 9.32 -25.50
CA ALA A 145 -18.03 9.86 -25.67
C ALA A 145 -18.44 10.80 -24.51
N ASP A 146 -17.64 10.87 -23.44
CA ASP A 146 -17.90 11.70 -22.25
C ASP A 146 -16.92 12.88 -22.17
N ASP A 147 -17.42 14.07 -22.51
CA ASP A 147 -16.66 15.33 -22.45
C ASP A 147 -16.16 15.64 -21.02
N GLY A 148 -16.89 15.21 -19.99
CA GLY A 148 -16.51 15.43 -18.59
C GLY A 148 -15.29 14.61 -18.19
N PHE A 149 -15.18 13.36 -18.66
CA PHE A 149 -14.00 12.55 -18.44
C PHE A 149 -12.78 13.13 -19.18
N MET A 150 -12.95 13.63 -20.40
CA MET A 150 -11.85 14.26 -21.14
C MET A 150 -11.26 15.47 -20.41
N VAL A 151 -12.10 16.30 -19.79
CA VAL A 151 -11.63 17.42 -18.97
C VAL A 151 -10.82 16.94 -17.75
N ALA A 152 -11.13 15.76 -17.21
CA ALA A 152 -10.32 15.14 -16.15
C ALA A 152 -8.98 14.61 -16.68
N VAL A 153 -8.97 14.02 -17.86
CA VAL A 153 -7.76 13.53 -18.53
C VAL A 153 -6.81 14.69 -18.85
N ASP A 154 -7.32 15.82 -19.35
CA ASP A 154 -6.50 17.00 -19.63
C ASP A 154 -5.80 17.50 -18.35
N ARG A 155 -6.54 17.62 -17.23
CA ARG A 155 -5.94 17.95 -15.92
C ARG A 155 -4.88 16.93 -15.50
N ALA A 156 -5.14 15.64 -15.71
CA ALA A 156 -4.18 14.58 -15.37
C ALA A 156 -2.90 14.68 -16.20
N ARG A 157 -3.00 15.05 -17.48
CA ARG A 157 -1.83 15.26 -18.34
C ARG A 157 -1.03 16.48 -17.92
N GLU A 158 -1.68 17.59 -17.60
CA GLU A 158 -1.00 18.79 -17.09
C GLU A 158 -0.28 18.51 -15.77
N ALA A 159 -0.95 17.82 -14.83
CA ALA A 159 -0.33 17.38 -13.58
C ALA A 159 0.84 16.41 -13.85
N ALA A 160 0.67 15.49 -14.81
CA ALA A 160 1.70 14.56 -15.19
C ALA A 160 2.92 15.25 -15.80
N GLU A 161 2.79 16.34 -16.57
CA GLU A 161 3.94 17.07 -17.12
C GLU A 161 4.81 17.69 -16.03
N GLN A 162 4.22 18.05 -14.90
CA GLN A 162 4.90 18.68 -13.78
C GLN A 162 5.44 17.70 -12.74
N ALA A 163 4.88 16.48 -12.71
CA ALA A 163 5.26 15.47 -11.73
C ALA A 163 6.72 15.00 -11.92
N SER A 164 7.38 14.61 -10.84
CA SER A 164 8.66 13.90 -10.88
C SER A 164 8.58 12.67 -10.00
N VAL A 165 9.01 11.53 -10.52
CA VAL A 165 9.09 10.30 -9.73
C VAL A 165 10.39 10.35 -8.93
N GLU A 166 10.28 10.50 -7.61
CA GLU A 166 11.41 10.56 -6.69
C GLU A 166 11.58 9.24 -5.92
N GLY A 167 12.77 9.00 -5.36
CA GLY A 167 13.02 7.89 -4.44
C GLY A 167 14.05 6.86 -4.95
N GLU A 168 14.05 5.70 -4.30
CA GLU A 168 14.99 4.61 -4.59
C GLU A 168 14.74 3.99 -5.97
N ALA A 169 15.80 3.43 -6.57
CA ALA A 169 15.75 2.90 -7.94
C ALA A 169 14.72 1.77 -8.14
N ASN A 170 14.49 0.93 -7.11
CA ASN A 170 13.46 -0.10 -7.10
C ASN A 170 12.04 0.49 -7.14
N ARG A 171 11.77 1.57 -6.39
CA ARG A 171 10.49 2.28 -6.42
C ARG A 171 10.24 2.88 -7.80
N VAL A 172 11.24 3.59 -8.34
CA VAL A 172 11.14 4.20 -9.68
C VAL A 172 10.85 3.12 -10.73
N ALA A 173 11.59 2.01 -10.70
CA ALA A 173 11.37 0.89 -11.62
C ALA A 173 9.97 0.26 -11.47
N TYR A 174 9.46 0.11 -10.25
CA TYR A 174 8.10 -0.35 -10.00
C TYR A 174 7.05 0.57 -10.64
N ILE A 175 7.21 1.89 -10.45
CA ILE A 175 6.31 2.90 -11.01
C ILE A 175 6.33 2.88 -12.54
N GLU A 176 7.52 2.85 -13.15
CA GLU A 176 7.68 2.80 -14.60
C GLU A 176 7.07 1.53 -15.20
N GLN A 177 7.24 0.38 -14.56
CA GLN A 177 6.63 -0.89 -15.00
C GLN A 177 5.11 -0.87 -14.88
N GLY A 178 4.58 -0.39 -13.75
CA GLY A 178 3.13 -0.24 -13.56
C GLY A 178 2.52 0.70 -14.58
N ALA A 179 3.18 1.83 -14.85
CA ALA A 179 2.74 2.78 -15.86
C ALA A 179 2.76 2.18 -17.28
N ALA A 180 3.84 1.48 -17.63
CA ALA A 180 3.96 0.82 -18.95
C ALA A 180 2.85 -0.21 -19.18
N MET A 181 2.49 -1.00 -18.16
CA MET A 181 1.37 -1.93 -18.23
C MET A 181 0.05 -1.21 -18.54
N TRP A 182 -0.22 -0.09 -17.86
CA TRP A 182 -1.44 0.69 -18.13
C TRP A 182 -1.43 1.32 -19.53
N VAL A 183 -0.29 1.82 -19.99
CA VAL A 183 -0.13 2.33 -21.36
C VAL A 183 -0.46 1.25 -22.39
N GLU A 184 0.04 0.02 -22.19
CA GLU A 184 -0.28 -1.13 -23.05
C GLU A 184 -1.79 -1.43 -23.04
N ILE A 185 -2.41 -1.55 -21.87
CA ILE A 185 -3.85 -1.81 -21.72
C ILE A 185 -4.67 -0.75 -22.46
N PHE A 186 -4.35 0.53 -22.27
CA PHE A 186 -5.03 1.63 -22.96
C PHE A 186 -4.75 1.67 -24.46
N ASN A 187 -3.57 1.33 -24.93
CA ASN A 187 -3.30 1.40 -26.37
C ASN A 187 -3.92 0.19 -27.10
N ASP A 188 -3.94 -0.99 -26.47
CA ASP A 188 -4.49 -2.22 -27.04
C ASP A 188 -6.03 -2.20 -27.11
N ASN A 189 -6.66 -1.57 -26.11
CA ASN A 189 -8.12 -1.46 -26.07
C ASN A 189 -8.66 -0.23 -26.83
N CYS A 190 -7.81 0.50 -27.57
CA CYS A 190 -8.13 1.81 -28.16
C CYS A 190 -9.45 1.86 -28.93
N ARG A 191 -9.86 0.75 -29.53
CA ARG A 191 -11.07 0.64 -30.36
C ARG A 191 -12.19 -0.15 -29.71
N ASN A 192 -11.95 -0.71 -28.52
CA ASN A 192 -12.89 -1.54 -27.80
C ASN A 192 -13.89 -0.67 -27.04
N LEU A 193 -15.14 -0.62 -27.53
CA LEU A 193 -16.22 0.16 -26.91
C LEU A 193 -16.69 -0.39 -25.55
N GLN A 194 -16.23 -1.58 -25.15
CA GLN A 194 -16.52 -2.15 -23.82
C GLN A 194 -15.43 -1.86 -22.79
N PHE A 195 -14.35 -1.18 -23.19
CA PHE A 195 -13.34 -0.75 -22.25
C PHE A 195 -13.82 0.51 -21.54
N GLU A 196 -13.98 0.42 -20.22
CA GLU A 196 -14.41 1.52 -19.37
C GLU A 196 -13.17 2.20 -18.75
N PRO A 197 -12.63 3.29 -19.36
CA PRO A 197 -11.39 3.89 -18.89
C PRO A 197 -11.53 4.47 -17.48
N VAL A 198 -12.75 4.87 -17.07
CA VAL A 198 -13.06 5.42 -15.76
C VAL A 198 -12.89 4.43 -14.61
N GLU A 199 -12.92 3.12 -14.89
CA GLU A 199 -12.72 2.07 -13.86
C GLU A 199 -11.24 1.71 -13.68
N THR A 200 -10.35 2.22 -14.53
CA THR A 200 -8.91 1.92 -14.47
C THR A 200 -8.18 2.79 -13.45
N VAL A 201 -6.98 2.38 -13.03
CA VAL A 201 -6.12 3.20 -12.14
C VAL A 201 -5.87 4.60 -12.73
N PRO A 202 -5.41 4.76 -13.99
CA PRO A 202 -5.26 6.09 -14.58
C PRO A 202 -6.55 6.90 -14.61
N GLY A 203 -7.69 6.28 -14.96
CA GLY A 203 -8.98 6.97 -15.04
C GLY A 203 -9.51 7.43 -13.69
N GLN A 204 -9.48 6.56 -12.68
CA GLN A 204 -9.92 6.90 -11.32
C GLN A 204 -9.04 8.00 -10.71
N ILE A 205 -7.72 7.97 -10.93
CA ILE A 205 -6.83 9.06 -10.49
C ILE A 205 -7.13 10.37 -11.24
N ALA A 206 -7.36 10.33 -12.56
CA ALA A 206 -7.71 11.53 -13.32
C ALA A 206 -8.99 12.18 -12.79
N LEU A 207 -10.01 11.38 -12.48
CA LEU A 207 -11.27 11.85 -11.89
C LEU A 207 -11.12 12.39 -10.47
N ALA A 208 -10.16 11.86 -9.70
CA ALA A 208 -9.90 12.27 -8.32
C ALA A 208 -9.01 13.52 -8.18
N LEU A 209 -8.36 13.96 -9.26
CA LEU A 209 -7.56 15.18 -9.23
C LEU A 209 -8.45 16.41 -8.90
N PRO A 210 -8.01 17.30 -7.99
CA PRO A 210 -8.76 18.49 -7.65
C PRO A 210 -9.15 19.31 -8.88
N THR A 211 -10.40 19.76 -8.91
CA THR A 211 -10.88 20.81 -9.82
C THR A 211 -10.66 22.13 -9.11
N GLU A 212 -9.96 23.07 -9.73
CA GLU A 212 -9.72 24.42 -9.17
C GLU A 212 -11.00 25.14 -8.72
#